data_AF-A0A3F2V0Z5-F1
#
_entry.id   AF-A0A3F2V0Z5-F1
#
_cell.length_a   1.000
_cell.length_b   1.000
_cell.length_c   1.000
_cell.angle_alpha   90.00
_cell.angle_beta   90.00
_cell.angle_gamma   90.00
#
_symmetry.space_group_name_H-M   'P 1'
#
loop_
_entity.id
_entity.type
_entity.pdbx_description
1 polymer ?
#
loop_
_entity_poly.entity_id
_entity_poly.type
_entity_poly.pdbx_seq_one_letter_code
_entity_poly.pdbx_strand_id
1 'polypeptide(L)'
;MTKLIGYALIAMGAAVLLFGINQLGVYLNDPAQFPIYHYLTNMPVAERTMVIQGSNMILPVGIFKISGLLSIILAGFLLLSLVRLLVSTGVRMITANIRDLAKQLVVEIQKINHSAER
;
A
#
# COMPACT_ATOMS: atom_id res chain seq x y z
N MET A 1 2.68 22.57 12.40
CA MET A 1 3.06 21.97 11.11
C MET A 1 2.83 20.46 11.04
N THR A 2 3.24 19.67 12.04
CA THR A 2 3.10 18.19 12.05
C THR A 2 1.66 17.66 11.88
N LYS A 3 0.66 18.33 12.44
CA LYS A 3 -0.77 17.97 12.22
C LYS A 3 -1.20 18.13 10.76
N LEU A 4 -0.75 19.20 10.09
CA LEU A 4 -1.10 19.49 8.69
C LEU A 4 -0.48 18.45 7.76
N ILE A 5 0.75 18.02 8.04
CA ILE A 5 1.41 16.90 7.35
C ILE A 5 0.64 15.59 7.59
N GLY A 6 0.15 15.37 8.82
CA GLY A 6 -0.67 14.19 9.13
C GLY A 6 -1.98 14.13 8.34
N TYR A 7 -2.69 15.26 8.21
CA TYR A 7 -3.89 15.34 7.36
C TYR A 7 -3.56 15.15 5.88
N ALA A 8 -2.45 15.71 5.40
CA ALA A 8 -1.99 15.50 4.02
C ALA A 8 -1.69 14.03 3.73
N LEU A 9 -1.06 13.31 4.67
CA LEU A 9 -0.78 11.87 4.54
C LEU A 9 -2.06 11.04 4.48
N ILE A 10 -3.09 11.37 5.27
CA ILE A 10 -4.38 10.68 5.22
C ILE A 10 -5.08 10.95 3.89
N ALA A 11 -5.12 12.22 3.45
CA ALA A 11 -5.72 12.59 2.17
C ALA A 11 -5.02 11.90 1.00
N MET A 12 -3.69 11.85 1.02
CA MET A 12 -2.88 11.13 0.03
C MET A 12 -3.14 9.63 0.08
N GLY A 13 -3.26 9.02 1.26
CA GLY A 13 -3.64 7.61 1.41
C GLY A 13 -5.01 7.30 0.79
N ALA A 14 -6.00 8.17 1.00
CA ALA A 14 -7.33 8.02 0.40
C ALA A 14 -7.29 8.19 -1.13
N ALA A 15 -6.55 9.18 -1.63
CA ALA A 15 -6.37 9.37 -3.08
C ALA A 15 -5.70 8.15 -3.71
N VAL A 16 -4.58 7.68 -3.15
CA VAL A 16 -3.87 6.47 -3.62
C VAL A 16 -4.79 5.25 -3.62
N LEU A 17 -5.65 5.10 -2.61
CA LEU A 17 -6.62 4.01 -2.57
C LEU A 17 -7.63 4.08 -3.73
N LEU A 18 -8.22 5.27 -3.97
CA LEU A 18 -9.19 5.45 -5.06
C LEU A 18 -8.57 5.21 -6.44
N PHE A 19 -7.41 5.81 -6.71
CA PHE A 19 -6.69 5.60 -7.97
C PHE A 19 -6.20 4.17 -8.11
N GLY A 20 -5.68 3.57 -7.04
CA GLY A 20 -5.15 2.21 -7.06
C GLY A 20 -6.23 1.15 -7.26
N ILE A 21 -7.41 1.30 -6.66
CA ILE A 21 -8.55 0.38 -6.90
C ILE A 21 -9.02 0.49 -8.36
N ASN A 22 -9.13 1.71 -8.89
CA ASN A 22 -9.50 1.91 -10.29
C ASN A 22 -8.49 1.23 -11.22
N GLN A 23 -7.20 1.46 -11.00
CA GLN A 23 -6.13 0.87 -11.80
C GLN A 23 -6.08 -0.66 -11.69
N LEU A 24 -6.28 -1.22 -10.49
CA LEU A 24 -6.40 -2.67 -10.30
C LEU A 24 -7.61 -3.26 -11.04
N GLY A 25 -8.73 -2.55 -11.04
CA GLY A 25 -9.91 -2.93 -11.82
C GLY A 25 -9.61 -3.02 -13.32
N VAL A 26 -8.85 -2.05 -13.86
CA VAL A 26 -8.36 -2.10 -15.24
C VAL A 26 -7.49 -3.33 -15.47
N TYR A 27 -6.53 -3.62 -14.58
CA TYR A 27 -5.64 -4.78 -14.72
C TYR A 27 -6.36 -6.14 -14.61
N LEU A 28 -7.45 -6.22 -13.85
CA LEU A 28 -8.25 -7.45 -13.76
C LEU A 28 -9.08 -7.69 -15.02
N ASN A 29 -9.61 -6.62 -15.62
CA ASN A 29 -10.41 -6.71 -16.84
C ASN A 29 -9.55 -6.87 -18.11
N ASP A 30 -8.42 -6.17 -18.17
CA ASP A 30 -7.42 -6.28 -19.24
C ASP A 30 -6.01 -6.46 -18.63
N PRO A 31 -5.60 -7.71 -18.34
CA PRO A 31 -4.29 -8.02 -17.78
C PRO A 31 -3.12 -7.54 -18.65
N ALA A 32 -3.31 -7.35 -19.96
CA ALA A 32 -2.26 -6.90 -20.86
C ALA A 32 -1.83 -5.45 -20.58
N GLN A 33 -2.66 -4.64 -19.92
CA GLN A 33 -2.29 -3.31 -19.45
C GLN A 33 -1.29 -3.34 -18.29
N PHE A 34 -1.18 -4.47 -17.57
CA PHE A 34 -0.23 -4.59 -16.48
C PHE A 34 1.18 -4.86 -17.03
N PRO A 35 2.17 -3.98 -16.76
CA PRO A 35 3.49 -4.07 -17.41
C PRO A 35 4.19 -5.41 -17.19
N ILE A 36 4.08 -5.98 -15.99
CA ILE A 36 4.70 -7.26 -15.66
C ILE A 36 3.98 -8.40 -16.40
N TYR A 37 2.65 -8.39 -16.45
CA TYR A 37 1.89 -9.39 -17.19
C TYR A 37 2.23 -9.35 -18.69
N HIS A 38 2.27 -8.15 -19.27
CA HIS A 38 2.65 -7.94 -20.67
C HIS A 38 4.07 -8.45 -20.95
N TYR A 39 5.03 -8.12 -20.09
CA TYR A 39 6.40 -8.58 -20.22
C TYR A 39 6.50 -10.12 -20.16
N LEU A 40 5.87 -10.73 -19.15
CA LEU A 40 5.92 -12.17 -18.95
C LEU A 40 5.28 -12.94 -20.12
N THR A 41 4.20 -12.42 -20.69
CA THR A 41 3.45 -13.09 -21.76
C THR A 41 4.08 -12.91 -23.14
N ASN A 42 4.81 -11.81 -23.35
CA ASN A 42 5.49 -11.51 -24.61
C ASN A 42 6.98 -11.88 -24.62
N MET A 43 7.46 -12.61 -23.61
CA MET A 43 8.85 -13.08 -23.58
C MET A 43 9.21 -13.90 -24.84
N PRO A 44 10.36 -13.62 -25.49
CA PRO A 44 10.85 -14.40 -26.63
C PRO A 44 10.99 -15.89 -26.31
N VAL A 45 10.84 -16.76 -27.32
CA VAL A 45 11.02 -18.22 -27.16
C VAL A 45 12.41 -18.55 -26.60
N ALA A 46 13.44 -17.80 -27.01
CA ALA A 46 14.81 -17.99 -26.52
C ALA A 46 14.93 -17.83 -25.00
N GLU A 47 14.23 -16.85 -24.41
CA GLU A 47 14.24 -16.59 -22.96
C GLU A 47 13.35 -17.57 -22.17
N ARG A 48 12.41 -18.22 -22.87
CA ARG A 48 11.56 -19.29 -22.32
C ARG A 48 12.18 -20.67 -22.45
N THR A 49 13.33 -20.79 -23.13
CA THR A 49 13.99 -22.07 -23.36
C THR A 49 14.94 -22.37 -22.22
N MET A 50 14.62 -23.38 -21.42
CA MET A 50 15.53 -23.93 -20.42
C MET A 50 16.39 -25.02 -21.08
N VAL A 51 17.71 -24.91 -20.93
CA VAL A 51 18.65 -25.95 -21.35
C VAL A 51 18.77 -26.95 -20.20
N ILE A 52 18.16 -28.12 -20.36
CA ILE A 52 18.21 -29.20 -19.36
C ILE A 52 19.02 -30.33 -19.97
N GLN A 53 20.21 -30.60 -19.42
CA GLN A 53 21.13 -31.71 -19.75
C GLN A 53 20.84 -32.43 -21.09
N GLY A 54 21.15 -31.75 -22.21
CA GLY A 54 21.07 -32.33 -23.56
C GLY A 54 19.75 -32.11 -24.32
N SER A 55 18.76 -31.43 -23.75
CA SER A 55 17.49 -31.10 -24.41
C SER A 55 17.05 -29.66 -24.11
N ASN A 56 16.46 -29.00 -25.11
CA ASN A 56 15.88 -27.68 -25.00
C ASN A 56 14.38 -27.80 -24.68
N MET A 57 13.97 -27.37 -23.49
CA MET A 57 12.55 -27.32 -23.12
C MET A 57 12.05 -25.88 -23.20
N ILE A 58 11.05 -25.62 -24.04
CA ILE A 58 10.39 -24.32 -24.13
C ILE A 58 9.27 -24.28 -23.08
N LEU A 59 9.37 -23.34 -22.13
CA LEU A 59 8.33 -23.12 -21.15
C LEU A 59 7.04 -22.61 -21.82
N PRO A 60 5.89 -23.25 -21.55
CA PRO A 60 4.61 -22.80 -22.10
C PRO A 60 4.24 -21.39 -21.61
N VAL A 61 3.69 -20.59 -22.52
CA VAL A 61 3.21 -19.22 -22.22
C VAL A 61 2.16 -19.20 -21.11
N GLY A 62 1.44 -20.31 -20.92
CA GLY A 62 0.43 -20.46 -19.86
C GLY A 62 0.99 -20.26 -18.45
N ILE A 63 2.21 -20.73 -18.17
CA ILE A 63 2.85 -20.57 -16.86
C ILE A 63 3.10 -19.08 -16.57
N PHE A 64 3.56 -18.34 -17.58
CA PHE A 64 3.81 -16.90 -17.50
C PHE A 64 2.53 -16.08 -17.35
N LYS A 65 1.42 -16.50 -17.96
CA LYS A 65 0.09 -15.88 -17.75
C LYS A 65 -0.35 -16.00 -16.29
N ILE A 66 -0.20 -17.18 -15.70
CA ILE A 66 -0.56 -17.43 -14.29
C ILE A 66 0.32 -16.59 -13.36
N SER A 67 1.64 -16.58 -13.60
CA SER A 67 2.58 -15.74 -12.85
C SER A 67 2.25 -14.24 -12.97
N GLY A 68 1.87 -13.79 -14.16
CA GLY A 68 1.40 -12.43 -14.40
C GLY A 68 0.14 -12.08 -13.59
N LEU A 69 -0.86 -12.97 -13.55
CA LEU A 69 -2.05 -12.75 -12.73
C LEU A 69 -1.74 -12.70 -11.23
N LEU A 70 -0.84 -13.58 -10.75
CA LEU A 70 -0.37 -13.54 -9.36
C LEU A 70 0.32 -12.21 -9.03
N SER A 71 1.08 -11.66 -9.96
CA SER A 71 1.74 -10.36 -9.76
C SER A 71 0.75 -9.18 -9.68
N ILE A 72 -0.40 -9.25 -10.36
CA ILE A 72 -1.49 -8.27 -10.21
C ILE A 72 -2.10 -8.34 -8.81
N ILE A 73 -2.36 -9.55 -8.31
CA ILE A 73 -2.88 -9.76 -6.95
C ILE A 73 -1.88 -9.23 -5.91
N LEU A 74 -0.59 -9.51 -6.10
CA LEU A 74 0.47 -9.01 -5.23
C LEU A 74 0.54 -7.49 -5.23
N ALA A 75 0.41 -6.85 -6.40
CA ALA A 75 0.34 -5.40 -6.50
C ALA A 75 -0.83 -4.80 -5.71
N GLY A 76 -1.99 -5.48 -5.70
CA GLY A 76 -3.12 -5.09 -4.86
C GLY A 76 -2.83 -5.18 -3.37
N PHE A 77 -2.14 -6.23 -2.93
CA PHE A 77 -1.72 -6.35 -1.54
C PHE A 77 -0.72 -5.25 -1.13
N LEU A 78 0.22 -4.92 -2.01
CA LEU A 78 1.17 -3.82 -1.79
C LEU A 78 0.47 -2.47 -1.71
N LEU A 79 -0.53 -2.21 -2.56
CA LEU A 79 -1.36 -1.01 -2.52
C LEU A 79 -2.03 -0.85 -1.16
N LEU A 80 -2.71 -1.90 -0.68
CA LEU A 80 -3.37 -1.87 0.64
C LEU A 80 -2.38 -1.63 1.77
N SER A 81 -1.21 -2.25 1.69
CA SER A 81 -0.13 -2.08 2.68
C SER A 81 0.37 -0.63 2.71
N LEU A 82 0.58 -0.02 1.53
CA LEU A 82 0.99 1.37 1.39
C LEU A 82 -0.06 2.33 1.96
N VAL A 83 -1.34 2.15 1.60
CA VAL A 83 -2.44 2.97 2.10
C VAL A 83 -2.52 2.88 3.62
N ARG A 84 -2.43 1.67 4.18
CA ARG A 84 -2.42 1.45 5.63
C ARG A 84 -1.25 2.17 6.30
N LEU A 85 -0.06 2.14 5.70
CA LEU A 85 1.12 2.84 6.20
C LEU A 85 0.90 4.36 6.22
N LEU A 86 0.38 4.94 5.12
CA LEU A 86 0.10 6.36 4.99
C LEU A 86 -0.94 6.84 6.01
N VAL A 87 -2.06 6.12 6.12
CA VAL A 87 -3.13 6.46 7.08
C VAL A 87 -2.64 6.31 8.51
N SER A 88 -1.97 5.20 8.86
CA SER A 88 -1.48 4.98 10.23
C SER A 88 -0.43 6.02 10.65
N THR A 89 0.47 6.39 9.74
CA THR A 89 1.48 7.45 9.97
C THR A 89 0.80 8.80 10.12
N GLY A 90 -0.15 9.13 9.23
CA GLY A 90 -0.90 10.39 9.30
C GLY A 90 -1.69 10.53 10.60
N VAL A 91 -2.39 9.48 11.02
CA VAL A 91 -3.13 9.44 12.29
C VAL A 91 -2.19 9.62 13.48
N ARG A 92 -1.04 8.92 13.51
CA ARG A 92 -0.02 9.08 14.57
C ARG A 92 0.51 10.51 14.66
N MET A 93 0.76 11.16 13.53
CA MET A 93 1.22 12.56 13.51
C MET A 93 0.17 13.55 14.01
N ILE A 94 -1.12 13.27 13.82
CA ILE A 94 -2.22 14.10 14.33
C ILE A 94 -2.39 13.88 15.84
N THR A 95 -2.38 12.62 16.28
CA THR A 95 -2.62 12.22 17.69
C THR A 95 -1.44 12.49 18.62
N ALA A 96 -0.21 12.68 18.11
CA ALA A 96 0.96 13.00 18.93
C ALA A 96 0.75 14.22 19.87
N ASN A 97 -0.11 15.18 19.49
CA ASN A 97 -0.46 16.34 20.34
C ASN A 97 -1.59 16.07 21.34
N ILE A 98 -2.40 15.02 21.16
CA ILE A 98 -3.56 14.72 22.04
C ILE A 98 -3.07 14.21 23.40
N ARG A 99 -1.93 13.52 23.45
CA ARG A 99 -1.33 13.07 24.72
C ARG A 99 -0.86 14.24 25.60
N ASP A 100 -0.30 15.28 24.99
CA ASP A 100 0.09 16.50 25.72
C ASP A 100 -1.12 17.35 26.11
N LEU A 101 -2.16 17.41 25.26
CA LEU A 101 -3.44 18.02 25.62
C LEU A 101 -4.12 17.28 26.79
N ALA A 102 -4.09 15.95 26.81
CA ALA A 102 -4.61 15.16 27.91
C ALA A 102 -3.81 15.35 29.21
N LYS A 103 -2.48 15.46 29.12
CA LYS A 103 -1.64 15.81 30.27
C LYS A 103 -1.95 17.21 30.79
N GLN A 104 -2.08 18.20 29.91
CA GLN A 104 -2.47 19.56 30.30
C GLN A 104 -3.85 19.57 30.96
N LEU A 105 -4.83 18.85 30.40
CA LEU A 105 -6.17 18.75 30.97
C LEU A 105 -6.15 18.10 32.36
N VAL A 106 -5.38 17.02 32.56
CA VAL A 106 -5.23 16.37 33.87
C VAL A 106 -4.56 17.30 34.88
N VAL A 107 -3.53 18.03 34.48
CA VAL A 107 -2.85 19.01 35.34
C VAL A 107 -3.79 20.17 35.71
N GLU A 108 -4.63 20.63 34.78
CA GLU A 108 -5.62 21.67 35.03
C GLU A 108 -6.70 21.20 36.02
N ILE A 109 -7.22 19.98 35.83
CA ILE A 109 -8.19 19.34 36.75
C ILE A 109 -7.59 19.20 38.16
N GLN A 110 -6.32 18.79 38.27
CA GLN A 110 -5.65 18.66 39.57
C GLN A 110 -5.48 20.00 40.28
N LYS A 111 -5.16 21.07 39.55
CA LYS A 111 -5.07 22.43 40.13
C LYS A 111 -6.42 22.91 40.64
N ILE A 112 -7.50 22.68 39.90
CA ILE A 112 -8.87 23.05 40.31
C ILE A 112 -9.24 22.30 41.60
N ASN A 113 -8.94 21.01 41.68
CA ASN A 113 -9.25 20.21 42.87
C ASN A 113 -8.49 20.68 44.12
N HIS A 114 -7.21 20.99 44.00
CA HIS A 114 -6.42 21.51 45.14
C HIS A 114 -6.81 22.94 45.55
N SER A 115 -7.45 23.70 44.67
CA SER A 115 -7.96 25.04 44.97
C SER A 115 -9.33 25.01 45.66
N ALA A 116 -10.07 23.91 45.52
CA ALA A 116 -11.38 23.70 46.13
C ALA A 116 -11.30 23.13 47.56
N GLU A 117 -10.14 22.59 47.97
CA GLU A 117 -9.89 22.03 49.31
C GLU A 117 -9.21 23.01 50.29
N ARG A 118 -9.08 24.29 49.94
CA ARG A 118 -8.63 25.38 50.82
C ARG A 118 -9.75 26.38 51.07
#